data_AF-A0A7X7BRD5-F1
#
_entry.id   AF-A0A7X7BRD5-F1
#
_cell.length_a   1.000
_cell.length_b   1.000
_cell.length_c   1.000
_cell.angle_alpha   90.00
_cell.angle_beta   90.00
_cell.angle_gamma   90.00
#
_symmetry.space_group_name_H-M   'P 1'
#
loop_
_entity.id
_entity.type
_entity.pdbx_description
1 polymer ?
#
loop_
_entity_poly.entity_id
_entity_poly.type
_entity_poly.pdbx_seq_one_letter_code
_entity_poly.pdbx_strand_id
1 'polypeptide(L)'
;MAGTLDYLRWRGDLSFKEKPFNSVDASLFASFIYLPVDKSAKGHTLSEVAEKLRVLPSFQVQMHDENGTQIWLLPKSPRLGNVEILNWTNRMEKDPYPLQFTAATFQLDKKTILIVYRGTDSSIIGWNEDMNMNYMPKVYGQDVAANYLKEIAAKYPDDKIYLAGHSKGGNYAEYALSVAEPALQNRVIRAFSFDGPGFFHQVWRSPGFVRALPKMKTYLPESSIIGTMLDHPERVLIVKSTAPMIQQHDPRRWSVGRDSFVLAEGLTSGARSLRHSLIDFNHTIPDEQRGELWDALFQAFDELNITDVFQITANKLLGTVRFSRVIMALTPETRKYVLHMVGEILNAIRGNISLPFNETDFALYPKSNDSNKAPIFFEFYDKTVPSILPEEIKQRFKDDKEREQKNKDK
;
A
#
# COMPACT_ATOMS: atom_id res chain seq x y z
N MET A 1 -12.50 -16.33 -5.68
CA MET A 1 -11.21 -16.79 -5.13
C MET A 1 -11.27 -16.66 -3.62
N ALA A 2 -10.50 -17.43 -2.87
CA ALA A 2 -10.52 -17.39 -1.40
C ALA A 2 -9.64 -16.27 -0.86
N GLY A 3 -10.04 -15.65 0.25
CA GLY A 3 -9.32 -14.55 0.90
C GLY A 3 -8.34 -15.00 1.99
N THR A 4 -7.68 -14.04 2.66
CA THR A 4 -6.77 -14.37 3.78
C THR A 4 -7.51 -14.93 5.00
N LEU A 5 -8.78 -14.53 5.20
CA LEU A 5 -9.64 -15.08 6.25
C LEU A 5 -10.04 -16.53 5.97
N ASP A 6 -10.18 -16.92 4.70
CA ASP A 6 -10.39 -18.32 4.31
C ASP A 6 -9.13 -19.14 4.52
N TYR A 7 -7.95 -18.59 4.19
CA TYR A 7 -6.68 -19.20 4.55
C TYR A 7 -6.58 -19.46 6.06
N LEU A 8 -7.00 -18.51 6.90
CA LEU A 8 -7.01 -18.71 8.35
C LEU A 8 -7.98 -19.83 8.77
N ARG A 9 -9.12 -19.99 8.10
CA ARG A 9 -10.04 -21.13 8.32
C ARG A 9 -9.41 -22.47 7.95
N TRP A 10 -8.66 -22.51 6.86
CA TRP A 10 -8.12 -23.77 6.31
C TRP A 10 -6.77 -24.18 6.86
N ARG A 11 -5.97 -23.22 7.33
CA ARG A 11 -4.58 -23.41 7.75
C ARG A 11 -4.32 -22.94 9.17
N GLY A 12 -5.35 -22.42 9.83
CA GLY A 12 -5.27 -21.96 11.20
C GLY A 12 -5.00 -23.07 12.22
N ASP A 13 -5.25 -24.33 11.84
CA ASP A 13 -4.96 -25.55 12.59
C ASP A 13 -3.46 -25.89 12.66
N LEU A 14 -2.65 -25.40 11.71
CA LEU A 14 -1.23 -25.73 11.61
C LEU A 14 -0.33 -24.75 12.37
N SER A 15 0.57 -25.26 13.21
CA SER A 15 1.58 -24.45 13.90
C SER A 15 2.66 -23.90 12.95
N PHE A 16 3.41 -22.89 13.42
CA PHE A 16 4.59 -22.40 12.69
C PHE A 16 5.72 -23.44 12.55
N LYS A 17 5.72 -24.50 13.39
CA LYS A 17 6.66 -25.62 13.27
C LYS A 17 6.33 -26.52 12.08
N GLU A 18 5.04 -26.79 11.85
CA GLU A 18 4.57 -27.62 10.73
C GLU A 18 4.62 -26.87 9.41
N LYS A 19 4.23 -25.59 9.44
CA LYS A 19 4.29 -24.68 8.31
C LYS A 19 4.86 -23.33 8.74
N PRO A 20 6.08 -22.97 8.33
CA PRO A 20 6.72 -21.72 8.69
C PRO A 20 5.85 -20.49 8.41
N PHE A 21 6.12 -19.42 9.16
CA PHE A 21 5.52 -18.10 8.96
C PHE A 21 5.71 -17.62 7.51
N ASN A 22 4.66 -17.08 6.91
CA ASN A 22 4.66 -16.63 5.51
C ASN A 22 3.99 -15.26 5.32
N SER A 23 3.90 -14.79 4.07
CA SER A 23 3.35 -13.47 3.76
C SER A 23 1.86 -13.34 4.00
N VAL A 24 1.10 -14.44 3.92
CA VAL A 24 -0.33 -14.42 4.23
C VAL A 24 -0.53 -14.24 5.73
N ASP A 25 0.25 -14.94 6.56
CA ASP A 25 0.26 -14.71 8.00
C ASP A 25 0.62 -13.25 8.33
N ALA A 26 1.68 -12.71 7.72
CA ALA A 26 2.10 -11.32 7.90
C ALA A 26 0.99 -10.32 7.53
N SER A 27 0.23 -10.59 6.46
CA SER A 27 -0.91 -9.73 6.07
C SER A 27 -2.06 -9.76 7.09
N LEU A 28 -2.31 -10.90 7.73
CA LEU A 28 -3.30 -11.01 8.80
C LEU A 28 -2.86 -10.24 10.04
N PHE A 29 -1.58 -10.27 10.41
CA PHE A 29 -1.08 -9.40 11.47
C PHE A 29 -1.18 -7.91 11.10
N ALA A 30 -0.90 -7.57 9.84
CA ALA A 30 -1.08 -6.21 9.31
C ALA A 30 -2.54 -5.74 9.28
N SER A 31 -3.52 -6.65 9.36
CA SER A 31 -4.93 -6.29 9.60
C SER A 31 -5.31 -6.31 11.09
N PHE A 32 -4.74 -7.20 11.91
CA PHE A 32 -5.00 -7.25 13.36
C PHE A 32 -4.56 -5.98 14.09
N ILE A 33 -3.52 -5.30 13.62
CA ILE A 33 -3.01 -4.06 14.23
C ILE A 33 -4.05 -2.91 14.22
N TYR A 34 -5.13 -3.03 13.45
CA TYR A 34 -6.25 -2.09 13.43
C TYR A 34 -7.34 -2.39 14.46
N LEU A 35 -7.28 -3.54 15.17
CA LEU A 35 -8.20 -3.83 16.27
C LEU A 35 -8.02 -2.82 17.40
N PRO A 36 -9.08 -2.48 18.16
CA PRO A 36 -9.02 -1.48 19.23
C PRO A 36 -8.35 -2.07 20.49
N VAL A 37 -7.06 -2.34 20.37
CA VAL A 37 -6.20 -2.95 21.39
C VAL A 37 -5.22 -1.89 21.89
N ASP A 38 -4.77 -2.04 23.13
CA ASP A 38 -3.80 -1.15 23.76
C ASP A 38 -2.72 -1.93 24.52
N LYS A 39 -1.86 -1.19 25.24
CA LYS A 39 -0.74 -1.73 26.01
C LYS A 39 -1.11 -2.83 27.03
N SER A 40 -2.37 -2.92 27.45
CA SER A 40 -2.86 -3.97 28.35
C SER A 40 -2.84 -5.36 27.71
N ALA A 41 -2.72 -5.46 26.39
CA ALA A 41 -2.60 -6.73 25.69
C ALA A 41 -1.23 -7.41 25.86
N LYS A 42 -0.23 -6.72 26.41
CA LYS A 42 1.08 -7.31 26.66
C LYS A 42 0.96 -8.54 27.58
N GLY A 43 1.56 -9.65 27.17
CA GLY A 43 1.53 -10.93 27.89
C GLY A 43 0.27 -11.75 27.63
N HIS A 44 -0.67 -11.25 26.82
CA HIS A 44 -1.82 -12.01 26.35
C HIS A 44 -1.56 -12.62 24.98
N THR A 45 -2.26 -13.73 24.71
CA THR A 45 -2.33 -14.29 23.36
C THR A 45 -3.36 -13.56 22.50
N LEU A 46 -3.23 -13.66 21.18
CA LEU A 46 -4.24 -13.11 20.26
C LEU A 46 -5.64 -13.71 20.49
N SER A 47 -5.73 -15.00 20.88
CA SER A 47 -6.99 -15.64 21.25
C SER A 47 -7.64 -14.97 22.47
N GLU A 48 -6.86 -14.68 23.51
CA GLU A 48 -7.37 -14.02 24.73
C GLU A 48 -7.84 -12.59 24.44
N VAL A 49 -7.09 -11.84 23.63
CA VAL A 49 -7.50 -10.51 23.18
C VAL A 49 -8.78 -10.59 22.36
N ALA A 50 -8.90 -11.59 21.46
CA ALA A 50 -10.10 -11.78 20.65
C ALA A 50 -11.34 -12.06 21.51
N GLU A 51 -11.24 -12.96 22.49
CA GLU A 51 -12.38 -13.25 23.39
C GLU A 51 -12.79 -12.03 24.23
N LYS A 52 -11.84 -11.19 24.65
CA LYS A 52 -12.14 -9.92 25.33
C LYS A 52 -12.86 -8.92 24.41
N LEU A 53 -12.37 -8.75 23.17
CA LEU A 53 -12.99 -7.85 22.19
C LEU A 53 -14.39 -8.30 21.79
N ARG A 54 -14.61 -9.61 21.69
CA ARG A 54 -15.89 -10.21 21.30
C ARG A 54 -17.05 -9.80 22.20
N VAL A 55 -16.81 -9.60 23.49
CA VAL A 55 -17.85 -9.21 24.47
C VAL A 55 -17.86 -7.71 24.75
N LEU A 56 -16.95 -6.94 24.14
CA LEU A 56 -16.84 -5.52 24.37
C LEU A 56 -18.02 -4.78 23.71
N PRO A 57 -18.84 -4.01 24.44
CA PRO A 57 -20.01 -3.32 23.87
C PRO A 57 -19.64 -2.37 22.73
N SER A 58 -18.52 -1.66 22.84
CA SER A 58 -18.05 -0.71 21.82
C SER A 58 -17.56 -1.37 20.53
N PHE A 59 -17.39 -2.70 20.51
CA PHE A 59 -16.92 -3.45 19.35
C PHE A 59 -18.04 -4.23 18.63
N GLN A 60 -19.26 -4.24 19.18
CA GLN A 60 -20.35 -5.06 18.64
C GLN A 60 -20.75 -4.68 17.21
N VAL A 61 -20.58 -3.42 16.81
CA VAL A 61 -20.86 -2.98 15.43
C VAL A 61 -19.88 -3.64 14.46
N GLN A 62 -18.59 -3.64 14.78
CA GLN A 62 -17.51 -4.25 14.00
C GLN A 62 -17.56 -5.78 14.03
N MET A 63 -18.33 -6.40 14.93
CA MET A 63 -18.51 -7.85 14.93
C MET A 63 -19.23 -8.40 13.69
N HIS A 64 -19.84 -7.52 12.88
CA HIS A 64 -20.56 -7.87 11.65
C HIS A 64 -19.74 -7.71 10.36
N ASP A 65 -18.49 -7.25 10.45
CA ASP A 65 -17.60 -7.05 9.30
C ASP A 65 -16.39 -8.03 9.32
N GLU A 66 -15.38 -7.77 8.49
CA GLU A 66 -14.15 -8.56 8.45
C GLU A 66 -13.37 -8.55 9.79
N ASN A 67 -13.49 -7.52 10.62
CA ASN A 67 -12.95 -7.48 11.98
C ASN A 67 -13.64 -8.51 12.87
N GLY A 68 -14.97 -8.57 12.85
CA GLY A 68 -15.72 -9.62 13.54
C GLY A 68 -15.28 -11.01 13.11
N THR A 69 -15.10 -11.23 11.81
CA THR A 69 -14.60 -12.50 11.29
C THR A 69 -13.21 -12.87 11.87
N GLN A 70 -12.28 -11.92 11.94
CA GLN A 70 -10.97 -12.15 12.57
C GLN A 70 -11.12 -12.56 14.04
N ILE A 71 -11.96 -11.85 14.81
CA ILE A 71 -12.23 -12.16 16.22
C ILE A 71 -12.80 -13.56 16.40
N TRP A 72 -13.70 -14.00 15.52
CA TRP A 72 -14.26 -15.35 15.56
C TRP A 72 -13.25 -16.47 15.21
N LEU A 73 -12.27 -16.17 14.37
CA LEU A 73 -11.31 -17.16 13.87
C LEU A 73 -10.09 -17.31 14.78
N LEU A 74 -9.62 -16.23 15.42
CA LEU A 74 -8.41 -16.25 16.25
C LEU A 74 -8.43 -17.33 17.34
N PRO A 75 -9.48 -17.45 18.19
CA PRO A 75 -9.56 -18.51 19.20
C PRO A 75 -9.57 -19.93 18.64
N LYS A 76 -9.98 -20.09 17.37
CA LYS A 76 -10.05 -21.39 16.66
C LYS A 76 -8.80 -21.69 15.86
N SER A 77 -7.82 -20.79 15.84
CA SER A 77 -6.59 -20.94 15.07
C SER A 77 -5.39 -20.99 16.01
N PRO A 78 -4.91 -22.18 16.40
CA PRO A 78 -3.65 -22.31 17.13
C PRO A 78 -2.46 -21.62 16.43
N ARG A 79 -2.48 -21.54 15.09
CA ARG A 79 -1.46 -20.87 14.29
C ARG A 79 -1.20 -19.42 14.70
N LEU A 80 -2.26 -18.62 14.78
CA LEU A 80 -2.17 -17.18 15.07
C LEU A 80 -2.71 -16.84 16.46
N GLY A 81 -3.76 -17.52 16.91
CA GLY A 81 -4.38 -17.31 18.20
C GLY A 81 -3.44 -17.53 19.39
N ASN A 82 -2.51 -18.48 19.31
CA ASN A 82 -1.56 -18.76 20.39
C ASN A 82 -0.34 -17.81 20.40
N VAL A 83 -0.25 -16.87 19.46
CA VAL A 83 0.85 -15.93 19.40
C VAL A 83 0.71 -14.91 20.53
N GLU A 84 1.76 -14.81 21.35
CA GLU A 84 1.83 -13.87 22.47
C GLU A 84 2.18 -12.46 21.98
N ILE A 85 1.51 -11.46 22.56
CA ILE A 85 1.77 -10.05 22.34
C ILE A 85 2.82 -9.58 23.34
N LEU A 86 4.02 -9.24 22.85
CA LEU A 86 5.16 -8.80 23.66
C LEU A 86 5.11 -7.30 23.98
N ASN A 87 4.50 -6.53 23.09
CA ASN A 87 4.30 -5.09 23.23
C ASN A 87 3.15 -4.63 22.32
N TRP A 88 2.41 -3.62 22.78
CA TRP A 88 1.47 -2.87 21.98
C TRP A 88 1.55 -1.41 22.40
N THR A 89 1.72 -0.49 21.45
CA THR A 89 1.78 0.95 21.72
C THR A 89 0.82 1.70 20.80
N ASN A 90 0.16 2.71 21.36
CA ASN A 90 -0.65 3.68 20.64
C ASN A 90 -0.18 5.06 21.09
N ARG A 91 0.27 5.89 20.15
CA ARG A 91 0.71 7.27 20.37
C ARG A 91 -0.09 8.18 19.45
N MET A 92 -0.66 9.22 20.04
CA MET A 92 -1.35 10.29 19.33
C MET A 92 -0.76 11.61 19.85
N GLU A 93 -0.09 12.36 18.98
CA GLU A 93 0.52 13.66 19.31
C GLU A 93 -0.03 14.72 18.35
N LYS A 94 -0.15 15.95 18.84
CA LYS A 94 -0.64 17.10 18.05
C LYS A 94 0.42 18.18 17.83
N ASP A 95 1.36 18.33 18.75
CA ASP A 95 2.34 19.43 18.80
C ASP A 95 3.69 18.87 19.31
N PRO A 96 4.86 19.23 18.74
CA PRO A 96 5.08 20.10 17.58
C PRO A 96 4.75 19.47 16.22
N TYR A 97 4.58 18.15 16.17
CA TYR A 97 4.27 17.43 14.94
C TYR A 97 3.09 16.47 15.15
N PRO A 98 2.09 16.45 14.25
CA PRO A 98 1.01 15.48 14.30
C PRO A 98 1.58 14.06 14.12
N LEU A 99 1.25 13.16 15.05
CA LEU A 99 1.65 11.76 15.00
C LEU A 99 0.44 10.88 15.27
N GLN A 100 0.16 9.94 14.37
CA GLN A 100 -0.63 8.76 14.69
C GLN A 100 0.23 7.53 14.50
N PHE A 101 0.63 6.93 15.62
CA PHE A 101 1.52 5.79 15.62
C PHE A 101 0.99 4.66 16.49
N THR A 102 0.72 3.52 15.85
CA THR A 102 0.46 2.26 16.53
C THR A 102 1.44 1.21 16.03
N ALA A 103 2.05 0.48 16.96
CA ALA A 103 2.88 -0.67 16.65
C ALA A 103 2.69 -1.77 17.70
N ALA A 104 2.82 -3.01 17.27
CA ALA A 104 2.80 -4.17 18.15
C ALA A 104 3.92 -5.14 17.81
N THR A 105 4.38 -5.85 18.84
CA THR A 105 5.39 -6.89 18.73
C THR A 105 4.80 -8.22 19.17
N PHE A 106 5.00 -9.25 18.38
CA PHE A 106 4.45 -10.59 18.56
C PHE A 106 5.55 -11.65 18.62
N GLN A 107 5.43 -12.65 19.48
CA GLN A 107 6.36 -13.79 19.54
C GLN A 107 5.93 -14.90 18.58
N LEU A 108 6.68 -15.11 17.49
CA LEU A 108 6.38 -16.18 16.54
C LEU A 108 6.93 -17.54 17.01
N ASP A 109 8.16 -17.55 17.53
CA ASP A 109 8.79 -18.70 18.17
C ASP A 109 9.83 -18.23 19.19
N LYS A 110 10.58 -19.15 19.81
CA LYS A 110 11.56 -18.84 20.88
C LYS A 110 12.67 -17.83 20.51
N LYS A 111 12.95 -17.61 19.23
CA LYS A 111 14.03 -16.71 18.75
C LYS A 111 13.59 -15.81 17.61
N THR A 112 12.28 -15.68 17.38
CA THR A 112 11.75 -14.91 16.26
C THR A 112 10.56 -14.10 16.72
N ILE A 113 10.63 -12.79 16.47
CA ILE A 113 9.55 -11.84 16.72
C ILE A 113 9.08 -11.21 15.40
N LEU A 114 7.84 -10.74 15.42
CA LEU A 114 7.24 -9.92 14.37
C LEU A 114 6.90 -8.56 14.95
N ILE A 115 7.35 -7.49 14.31
CA ILE A 115 6.92 -6.12 14.58
C ILE A 115 5.96 -5.70 13.47
N VAL A 116 4.78 -5.23 13.86
CA VAL A 116 3.77 -4.73 12.92
C VAL A 116 3.46 -3.28 13.21
N TYR A 117 3.51 -2.46 12.17
CA TYR A 117 3.13 -1.05 12.21
C TYR A 117 1.73 -0.89 11.60
N ARG A 118 0.87 -0.14 12.29
CA ARG A 118 -0.43 0.24 11.77
C ARG A 118 -0.27 1.34 10.72
N GLY A 119 -1.04 1.27 9.65
CA GLY A 119 -1.26 2.43 8.80
C GLY A 119 -2.20 3.44 9.46
N THR A 120 -2.66 4.39 8.67
CA THR A 120 -3.60 5.42 9.11
C THR A 120 -4.99 4.85 9.31
N ASP A 121 -5.70 5.38 10.30
CA ASP A 121 -7.15 5.22 10.41
C ASP A 121 -7.89 6.47 9.93
N SER A 122 -9.22 6.46 9.98
CA SER A 122 -10.03 7.58 9.51
C SER A 122 -9.90 8.87 10.35
N SER A 123 -8.92 9.00 11.26
CA SER A 123 -8.72 10.21 12.07
C SER A 123 -7.93 11.30 11.35
N ILE A 124 -8.35 12.56 11.54
CA ILE A 124 -7.75 13.76 10.91
C ILE A 124 -6.22 13.86 11.09
N ILE A 125 -5.69 13.38 12.23
CA ILE A 125 -4.24 13.37 12.52
C ILE A 125 -3.52 12.33 11.66
N GLY A 126 -4.10 11.14 11.54
CA GLY A 126 -3.58 10.10 10.65
C GLY A 126 -3.58 10.56 9.19
N TRP A 127 -4.66 11.21 8.77
CA TRP A 127 -4.76 11.83 7.45
C TRP A 127 -3.63 12.84 7.22
N ASN A 128 -3.43 13.82 8.12
CA ASN A 128 -2.39 14.85 7.94
C ASN A 128 -0.96 14.25 7.82
N GLU A 129 -0.69 13.12 8.47
CA GLU A 129 0.59 12.41 8.32
C GLU A 129 0.69 11.66 6.98
N ASP A 130 -0.38 11.00 6.52
CA ASP A 130 -0.44 10.42 5.17
C ASP A 130 -0.26 11.49 4.08
N MET A 131 -0.79 12.70 4.32
CA MET A 131 -0.59 13.82 3.42
C MET A 131 0.88 14.18 3.33
N ASN A 132 1.56 14.36 4.47
CA ASN A 132 3.00 14.62 4.51
C ASN A 132 3.81 13.54 3.77
N MET A 133 3.43 12.27 3.83
CA MET A 133 4.17 11.19 3.12
C MET A 133 4.15 11.32 1.60
N ASN A 134 3.17 12.03 1.03
CA ASN A 134 3.03 12.22 -0.42
C ASN A 134 3.86 13.38 -0.98
N TYR A 135 4.45 14.22 -0.13
CA TYR A 135 5.27 15.36 -0.59
C TYR A 135 6.54 15.59 0.22
N MET A 136 6.64 15.03 1.43
CA MET A 136 7.86 15.07 2.23
C MET A 136 8.68 13.81 2.00
N PRO A 137 10.01 13.94 1.82
CA PRO A 137 10.91 12.80 1.72
C PRO A 137 10.85 11.90 2.96
N LYS A 138 10.55 12.51 4.10
CA LYS A 138 10.60 11.90 5.40
C LYS A 138 9.55 12.52 6.31
N VAL A 139 8.82 11.68 7.04
CA VAL A 139 7.81 12.10 8.02
C VAL A 139 8.23 11.73 9.44
N TYR A 140 7.71 12.44 10.44
CA TYR A 140 8.06 12.19 11.85
C TYR A 140 7.76 10.75 12.30
N GLY A 141 6.63 10.17 11.89
CA GLY A 141 6.29 8.79 12.27
C GLY A 141 7.23 7.71 11.71
N GLN A 142 7.95 7.97 10.62
CA GLN A 142 9.00 7.08 10.11
C GLN A 142 10.17 6.97 11.11
N ASP A 143 10.57 8.08 11.74
CA ASP A 143 11.58 8.06 12.80
C ASP A 143 11.07 7.39 14.07
N VAL A 144 9.79 7.60 14.40
CA VAL A 144 9.15 6.89 15.52
C VAL A 144 9.14 5.38 15.27
N ALA A 145 8.85 4.94 14.05
CA ALA A 145 8.90 3.51 13.66
C ALA A 145 10.31 2.92 13.76
N ALA A 146 11.32 3.67 13.31
CA ALA A 146 12.73 3.28 13.42
C ALA A 146 13.18 3.16 14.87
N ASN A 147 12.78 4.11 15.72
CA ASN A 147 13.07 4.07 17.15
C ASN A 147 12.37 2.89 17.84
N TYR A 148 11.12 2.59 17.48
CA TYR A 148 10.41 1.41 18.00
C TYR A 148 11.15 0.11 17.65
N LEU A 149 11.62 -0.05 16.41
CA LEU A 149 12.44 -1.20 16.01
C LEU A 149 13.69 -1.31 16.88
N LYS A 150 14.40 -0.21 17.10
CA LYS A 150 15.62 -0.17 17.92
C LYS A 150 15.34 -0.55 19.37
N GLU A 151 14.28 -0.02 19.98
CA GLU A 151 13.87 -0.32 21.35
C GLU A 151 13.52 -1.80 21.54
N ILE A 152 12.69 -2.35 20.64
CA ILE A 152 12.33 -3.77 20.68
C ILE A 152 13.55 -4.66 20.45
N ALA A 153 14.41 -4.30 19.49
CA ALA A 153 15.63 -5.04 19.23
C ALA A 153 16.61 -5.05 20.41
N ALA A 154 16.68 -3.97 21.19
CA ALA A 154 17.49 -3.91 22.41
C ALA A 154 16.90 -4.78 23.53
N LYS A 155 15.57 -4.86 23.63
CA LYS A 155 14.87 -5.69 24.62
C LYS A 155 14.98 -7.19 24.35
N TYR A 156 15.06 -7.58 23.07
CA TYR A 156 15.17 -8.97 22.63
C TYR A 156 16.45 -9.15 21.78
N PRO A 157 17.65 -9.06 22.35
CA PRO A 157 18.90 -8.92 21.60
C PRO A 157 19.23 -10.11 20.69
N ASP A 158 18.80 -11.32 21.07
CA ASP A 158 19.12 -12.56 20.36
C ASP A 158 18.09 -12.95 19.29
N ASP A 159 16.97 -12.23 19.22
CA ASP A 159 15.85 -12.60 18.35
C ASP A 159 16.05 -12.08 16.92
N LYS A 160 15.65 -12.91 15.96
CA LYS A 160 15.43 -12.53 14.57
C LYS A 160 14.09 -11.82 14.43
N ILE A 161 14.01 -10.90 13.45
CA ILE A 161 12.90 -9.96 13.37
C ILE A 161 12.25 -10.02 11.99
N TYR A 162 10.93 -10.17 11.96
CA TYR A 162 10.12 -9.78 10.81
C TYR A 162 9.54 -8.40 11.05
N LEU A 163 9.42 -7.61 10.00
CA LEU A 163 8.65 -6.36 9.99
C LEU A 163 7.46 -6.54 9.05
N ALA A 164 6.32 -5.96 9.39
CA ALA A 164 5.17 -5.92 8.51
C ALA A 164 4.36 -4.64 8.71
N GLY A 165 3.59 -4.28 7.70
CA GLY A 165 2.57 -3.26 7.84
C GLY A 165 1.73 -3.11 6.57
N HIS A 166 0.59 -2.48 6.72
CA HIS A 166 -0.35 -2.19 5.65
C HIS A 166 -0.45 -0.68 5.46
N SER A 167 -0.64 -0.22 4.21
CA SER A 167 -0.74 1.20 3.87
C SER A 167 0.49 1.98 4.38
N LYS A 168 0.32 3.10 5.07
CA LYS A 168 1.40 3.81 5.79
C LYS A 168 2.29 2.90 6.63
N GLY A 169 1.72 1.89 7.30
CA GLY A 169 2.48 0.95 8.12
C GLY A 169 3.47 0.10 7.32
N GLY A 170 3.17 -0.19 6.04
CA GLY A 170 4.08 -0.90 5.14
C GLY A 170 5.33 -0.07 4.83
N ASN A 171 5.14 1.23 4.57
CA ASN A 171 6.25 2.17 4.41
C ASN A 171 7.06 2.30 5.71
N TYR A 172 6.42 2.35 6.87
CA TYR A 172 7.13 2.38 8.16
C TYR A 172 8.02 1.15 8.38
N ALA A 173 7.53 -0.04 8.02
CA ALA A 173 8.30 -1.27 8.13
C ALA A 173 9.59 -1.23 7.29
N GLU A 174 9.50 -0.77 6.05
CA GLU A 174 10.65 -0.70 5.13
C GLU A 174 11.59 0.47 5.48
N TYR A 175 11.04 1.63 5.83
CA TYR A 175 11.83 2.77 6.28
C TYR A 175 12.64 2.42 7.54
N ALA A 176 11.98 1.87 8.57
CA ALA A 176 12.64 1.51 9.83
C ALA A 176 13.82 0.55 9.59
N LEU A 177 13.67 -0.41 8.67
CA LEU A 177 14.76 -1.29 8.27
C LEU A 177 15.89 -0.53 7.56
N SER A 178 15.56 0.37 6.62
CA SER A 178 16.55 1.11 5.82
C SER A 178 17.49 1.97 6.67
N VAL A 179 17.00 2.55 7.76
CA VAL A 179 17.77 3.46 8.61
C VAL A 179 18.40 2.79 9.84
N ALA A 180 18.04 1.54 10.12
CA ALA A 180 18.64 0.76 11.20
C ALA A 180 20.14 0.52 10.96
N GLU A 181 20.93 0.43 12.03
CA GLU A 181 22.36 0.11 11.89
C GLU A 181 22.59 -1.27 11.25
N PRO A 182 23.72 -1.50 10.55
CA PRO A 182 23.97 -2.76 9.84
C PRO A 182 23.81 -4.03 10.68
N ALA A 183 24.18 -3.98 11.97
CA ALA A 183 24.01 -5.10 12.89
C ALA A 183 22.52 -5.44 13.12
N LEU A 184 21.67 -4.44 13.29
CA LEU A 184 20.23 -4.61 13.44
C LEU A 184 19.59 -5.03 12.11
N GLN A 185 19.98 -4.43 10.99
CA GLN A 185 19.53 -4.88 9.68
C GLN A 185 19.84 -6.37 9.45
N ASN A 186 20.97 -6.89 9.94
CA ASN A 186 21.33 -8.32 9.85
C ASN A 186 20.39 -9.26 10.65
N ARG A 187 19.73 -8.74 11.68
CA ARG A 187 18.75 -9.49 12.48
C ARG A 187 17.38 -9.54 11.82
N VAL A 188 17.05 -8.56 10.99
CA VAL A 188 15.79 -8.55 10.23
C VAL A 188 15.85 -9.61 9.13
N ILE A 189 14.86 -10.50 9.10
CA ILE A 189 14.69 -11.54 8.08
C ILE A 189 14.03 -10.95 6.84
N ARG A 190 12.93 -10.21 7.03
CA ARG A 190 12.14 -9.59 5.96
C ARG A 190 11.29 -8.43 6.49
N ALA A 191 11.08 -7.41 5.68
CA ALA A 191 10.05 -6.40 5.83
C ALA A 191 8.97 -6.63 4.77
N PHE A 192 7.72 -6.74 5.22
CA PHE A 192 6.56 -6.92 4.36
C PHE A 192 5.74 -5.63 4.31
N SER A 193 5.54 -5.11 3.10
CA SER A 193 4.66 -3.96 2.85
C SER A 193 3.42 -4.42 2.09
N PHE A 194 2.24 -4.17 2.64
CA PHE A 194 0.97 -4.49 2.00
C PHE A 194 0.31 -3.19 1.55
N ASP A 195 0.34 -2.94 0.25
CA ASP A 195 -0.21 -1.74 -0.39
C ASP A 195 0.28 -0.42 0.22
N GLY A 196 1.56 -0.37 0.63
CA GLY A 196 2.20 0.83 1.15
C GLY A 196 2.69 1.75 0.02
N PRO A 197 2.74 3.09 0.23
CA PRO A 197 2.83 4.08 -0.85
C PRO A 197 4.18 4.20 -1.57
N GLY A 198 5.23 3.50 -1.16
CA GLY A 198 6.58 3.61 -1.73
C GLY A 198 7.41 4.75 -1.16
N PHE A 199 8.46 5.17 -1.86
CA PHE A 199 9.45 6.14 -1.38
C PHE A 199 9.88 7.14 -2.46
N PHE A 200 10.28 8.33 -2.02
CA PHE A 200 10.98 9.29 -2.88
C PHE A 200 12.40 8.80 -3.23
N HIS A 201 12.83 9.14 -4.44
CA HIS A 201 14.18 8.93 -4.97
C HIS A 201 15.33 9.19 -3.99
N GLN A 202 15.26 10.33 -3.30
CA GLN A 202 16.27 10.74 -2.34
C GLN A 202 16.38 9.84 -1.10
N VAL A 203 15.32 9.11 -0.75
CA VAL A 203 15.29 8.19 0.39
C VAL A 203 15.96 6.87 0.00
N TRP A 204 15.55 6.30 -1.14
CA TRP A 204 15.98 4.96 -1.51
C TRP A 204 17.39 4.88 -2.08
N ARG A 205 17.98 6.01 -2.49
CA ARG A 205 19.42 6.10 -2.83
C ARG A 205 20.35 6.03 -1.62
N SER A 206 19.83 6.11 -0.39
CA SER A 206 20.68 6.05 0.80
C SER A 206 21.36 4.67 0.95
N PRO A 207 22.62 4.60 1.43
CA PRO A 207 23.34 3.33 1.56
C PRO A 207 22.61 2.30 2.43
N GLY A 208 21.94 2.76 3.50
CA GLY A 208 21.17 1.90 4.39
C GLY A 208 19.95 1.28 3.71
N PHE A 209 19.27 2.04 2.85
CA PHE A 209 18.14 1.55 2.06
C PHE A 209 18.59 0.53 1.02
N VAL A 210 19.61 0.86 0.21
CA VAL A 210 20.17 -0.05 -0.81
C VAL A 210 20.60 -1.38 -0.20
N ARG A 211 21.25 -1.35 0.97
CA ARG A 211 21.65 -2.53 1.72
C ARG A 211 20.46 -3.38 2.18
N ALA A 212 19.34 -2.74 2.52
CA ALA A 212 18.13 -3.37 3.01
C ALA A 212 17.22 -3.94 1.91
N LEU A 213 17.33 -3.44 0.66
CA LEU A 213 16.48 -3.83 -0.49
C LEU A 213 16.23 -5.35 -0.61
N PRO A 214 17.22 -6.25 -0.50
CA PRO A 214 16.98 -7.69 -0.66
C PRO A 214 16.05 -8.31 0.39
N LYS A 215 15.78 -7.58 1.48
CA LYS A 215 14.91 -7.98 2.59
C LYS A 215 13.55 -7.32 2.55
N MET A 216 13.31 -6.38 1.64
CA MET A 216 12.03 -5.71 1.47
C MET A 216 11.16 -6.48 0.47
N LYS A 217 9.85 -6.49 0.70
CA LYS A 217 8.90 -7.19 -0.18
C LYS A 217 7.53 -6.54 -0.09
N THR A 218 7.14 -5.90 -1.18
CA THR A 218 5.86 -5.22 -1.30
C THR A 218 4.87 -6.09 -2.06
N TYR A 219 3.61 -6.05 -1.62
CA TYR A 219 2.49 -6.66 -2.32
C TYR A 219 1.47 -5.57 -2.63
N LEU A 220 1.13 -5.44 -3.90
CA LEU A 220 0.12 -4.49 -4.37
C LEU A 220 -1.04 -5.25 -5.00
N PRO A 221 -2.29 -4.89 -4.70
CA PRO A 221 -3.42 -5.42 -5.44
C PRO A 221 -3.44 -4.86 -6.87
N GLU A 222 -4.01 -5.60 -7.82
CA GLU A 222 -3.92 -5.28 -9.26
C GLU A 222 -4.51 -3.92 -9.66
N SER A 223 -5.40 -3.32 -8.86
CA SER A 223 -5.86 -1.94 -9.06
C SER A 223 -5.51 -1.04 -7.86
N SER A 224 -4.34 -1.27 -7.27
CA SER A 224 -3.76 -0.40 -6.25
C SER A 224 -3.73 1.05 -6.70
N ILE A 225 -4.14 1.94 -5.78
CA ILE A 225 -4.00 3.39 -5.91
C ILE A 225 -2.91 3.84 -4.94
N ILE A 226 -3.07 3.50 -3.65
CA ILE A 226 -2.17 3.89 -2.56
C ILE A 226 -0.75 3.39 -2.82
N GLY A 227 -0.57 2.10 -3.04
CA GLY A 227 0.76 1.53 -3.30
C GLY A 227 1.35 1.86 -4.67
N THR A 228 0.73 2.75 -5.45
CA THR A 228 1.30 3.27 -6.70
C THR A 228 1.66 4.74 -6.62
N MET A 229 1.49 5.38 -5.46
CA MET A 229 1.71 6.81 -5.26
C MET A 229 3.17 7.24 -5.47
N LEU A 230 4.13 6.47 -4.97
CA LEU A 230 5.57 6.73 -5.11
C LEU A 230 6.30 5.53 -5.74
N ASP A 231 7.63 5.59 -5.73
CA ASP A 231 8.46 4.56 -6.33
C ASP A 231 8.75 3.41 -5.36
N HIS A 232 8.82 2.21 -5.92
CA HIS A 232 9.19 0.99 -5.21
C HIS A 232 10.49 0.42 -5.81
N PRO A 233 11.66 0.75 -5.23
CA PRO A 233 12.96 0.21 -5.68
C PRO A 233 13.14 -1.28 -5.32
N GLU A 234 12.35 -1.81 -4.39
CA GLU A 234 12.37 -3.19 -3.94
C GLU A 234 11.51 -4.13 -4.79
N ARG A 235 11.50 -5.42 -4.42
CA ARG A 235 10.65 -6.40 -5.10
C ARG A 235 9.18 -6.20 -4.76
N VAL A 236 8.40 -5.92 -5.78
CA VAL A 236 6.94 -5.79 -5.68
C VAL A 236 6.23 -6.93 -6.39
N LEU A 237 5.23 -7.51 -5.74
CA LEU A 237 4.38 -8.55 -6.30
C LEU A 237 2.96 -8.02 -6.49
N ILE A 238 2.44 -8.12 -7.70
CA ILE A 238 1.05 -7.75 -7.97
C ILE A 238 0.15 -8.95 -7.69
N VAL A 239 -0.90 -8.77 -6.89
CA VAL A 239 -1.79 -9.83 -6.44
C VAL A 239 -3.21 -9.62 -6.91
N LYS A 240 -3.92 -10.73 -7.11
CA LYS A 240 -5.36 -10.72 -7.41
C LYS A 240 -6.15 -10.32 -6.17
N SER A 241 -7.21 -9.53 -6.37
CA SER A 241 -8.18 -9.19 -5.33
C SER A 241 -9.58 -9.62 -5.75
N THR A 242 -10.42 -9.99 -4.79
CA THR A 242 -11.86 -10.20 -5.04
C THR A 242 -12.67 -8.92 -4.89
N ALA A 243 -12.04 -7.83 -4.44
CA ALA A 243 -12.69 -6.55 -4.22
C ALA A 243 -12.35 -5.52 -5.32
N PRO A 244 -13.30 -4.66 -5.70
CA PRO A 244 -13.06 -3.61 -6.69
C PRO A 244 -12.42 -2.35 -6.08
N MET A 245 -11.70 -1.58 -6.90
CA MET A 245 -11.22 -0.21 -6.59
C MET A 245 -10.61 -0.09 -5.18
N ILE A 246 -10.94 0.96 -4.41
CA ILE A 246 -10.36 1.22 -3.09
C ILE A 246 -10.61 0.10 -2.08
N GLN A 247 -11.66 -0.70 -2.26
CA GLN A 247 -11.97 -1.81 -1.35
C GLN A 247 -10.92 -2.92 -1.40
N GLN A 248 -10.11 -2.96 -2.47
CA GLN A 248 -8.96 -3.84 -2.58
C GLN A 248 -7.74 -3.35 -1.80
N HIS A 249 -7.76 -2.14 -1.23
CA HIS A 249 -6.72 -1.70 -0.31
C HIS A 249 -6.65 -2.65 0.89
N ASP A 250 -7.80 -3.16 1.35
CA ASP A 250 -7.88 -4.14 2.44
C ASP A 250 -7.26 -5.50 2.03
N PRO A 251 -6.11 -5.91 2.63
CA PRO A 251 -5.43 -7.14 2.27
C PRO A 251 -6.23 -8.39 2.62
N ARG A 252 -7.29 -8.27 3.45
CA ARG A 252 -8.19 -9.39 3.75
C ARG A 252 -9.00 -9.86 2.55
N ARG A 253 -9.11 -9.02 1.52
CA ARG A 253 -9.85 -9.31 0.28
C ARG A 253 -8.95 -9.81 -0.86
N TRP A 254 -7.67 -10.03 -0.59
CA TRP A 254 -6.73 -10.53 -1.59
C TRP A 254 -6.82 -12.03 -1.75
N SER A 255 -6.69 -12.47 -3.00
CA SER A 255 -6.81 -13.89 -3.35
C SER A 255 -5.61 -14.67 -2.87
N VAL A 256 -5.87 -15.74 -2.12
CA VAL A 256 -4.85 -16.63 -1.55
C VAL A 256 -4.93 -18.01 -2.20
N GLY A 257 -3.75 -18.56 -2.47
CA GLY A 257 -3.57 -19.95 -2.86
C GLY A 257 -3.33 -20.83 -1.63
N ARG A 258 -2.24 -21.60 -1.62
CA ARG A 258 -1.91 -22.50 -0.51
C ARG A 258 -1.32 -21.79 0.70
N ASP A 259 -0.24 -21.06 0.50
CA ASP A 259 0.55 -20.34 1.52
C ASP A 259 1.17 -19.05 0.95
N SER A 260 0.60 -18.59 -0.16
CA SER A 260 1.00 -17.38 -0.88
C SER A 260 -0.22 -16.73 -1.51
N PHE A 261 -0.09 -15.45 -1.85
CA PHE A 261 -1.08 -14.76 -2.68
C PHE A 261 -1.09 -15.33 -4.09
N VAL A 262 -2.26 -15.28 -4.73
CA VAL A 262 -2.40 -15.50 -6.16
C VAL A 262 -1.88 -14.26 -6.87
N LEU A 263 -0.89 -14.43 -7.73
CA LEU A 263 -0.31 -13.34 -8.49
C LEU A 263 -1.24 -12.93 -9.62
N ALA A 264 -1.39 -11.62 -9.82
CA ALA A 264 -1.97 -11.08 -11.03
C ALA A 264 -0.89 -11.04 -12.13
N GLU A 265 -1.31 -10.90 -13.39
CA GLU A 265 -0.36 -10.62 -14.47
C GLU A 265 0.35 -9.28 -14.24
N GLY A 266 -0.36 -8.32 -13.64
CA GLY A 266 0.12 -6.98 -13.46
C GLY A 266 -0.90 -6.01 -12.91
N LEU A 267 -0.52 -4.74 -12.84
CA LEU A 267 -1.48 -3.67 -12.56
C LEU A 267 -2.53 -3.60 -13.69
N THR A 268 -3.72 -3.15 -13.35
CA THR A 268 -4.78 -2.85 -14.32
C THR A 268 -4.43 -1.60 -15.12
N SER A 269 -5.05 -1.43 -16.29
CA SER A 269 -4.93 -0.20 -17.08
C SER A 269 -5.38 1.02 -16.28
N GLY A 270 -6.47 0.91 -15.52
CA GLY A 270 -6.98 1.96 -14.65
C GLY A 270 -5.95 2.43 -13.62
N ALA A 271 -5.31 1.51 -12.90
CA ALA A 271 -4.28 1.86 -11.91
C ALA A 271 -3.04 2.50 -12.56
N ARG A 272 -2.59 2.00 -13.73
CA ARG A 272 -1.48 2.63 -14.47
C ARG A 272 -1.80 4.05 -14.93
N SER A 273 -2.99 4.26 -15.49
CA SER A 273 -3.42 5.59 -15.97
C SER A 273 -3.59 6.57 -14.82
N LEU A 274 -4.17 6.12 -13.70
CA LEU A 274 -4.32 6.94 -12.50
C LEU A 274 -2.95 7.32 -11.96
N ARG A 275 -2.02 6.37 -11.79
CA ARG A 275 -0.63 6.65 -11.39
C ARG A 275 0.00 7.73 -12.27
N HIS A 276 -0.05 7.59 -13.59
CA HIS A 276 0.55 8.57 -14.50
C HIS A 276 -0.01 9.98 -14.26
N SER A 277 -1.32 10.08 -14.10
CA SER A 277 -2.00 11.35 -13.82
C SER A 277 -1.59 11.94 -12.46
N LEU A 278 -1.37 11.08 -11.46
CA LEU A 278 -0.93 11.48 -10.12
C LEU A 278 0.52 11.98 -10.10
N ILE A 279 1.35 11.45 -10.99
CA ILE A 279 2.73 11.90 -11.15
C ILE A 279 2.76 13.32 -11.70
N ASP A 280 2.03 13.55 -12.79
CA ASP A 280 1.92 14.88 -13.40
C ASP A 280 1.29 15.88 -12.42
N PHE A 281 0.30 15.43 -11.66
CA PHE A 281 -0.35 16.17 -10.58
C PHE A 281 0.61 16.57 -9.45
N ASN A 282 1.45 15.63 -8.98
CA ASN A 282 2.48 15.89 -7.97
C ASN A 282 3.52 16.92 -8.45
N HIS A 283 3.58 17.25 -9.74
CA HIS A 283 4.45 18.30 -10.26
C HIS A 283 3.76 19.65 -10.45
N THR A 284 2.43 19.68 -10.60
CA THR A 284 1.68 20.90 -10.94
C THR A 284 1.09 21.61 -9.72
N ILE A 285 0.89 20.91 -8.60
CA ILE A 285 0.19 21.46 -7.43
C ILE A 285 1.13 21.64 -6.25
N PRO A 286 1.04 22.77 -5.51
CA PRO A 286 1.86 23.02 -4.32
C PRO A 286 1.72 21.90 -3.28
N ASP A 287 2.81 21.58 -2.59
CA ASP A 287 2.90 20.45 -1.65
C ASP A 287 1.75 20.45 -0.63
N GLU A 288 1.38 21.61 -0.07
CA GLU A 288 0.31 21.76 0.94
C GLU A 288 -1.10 21.39 0.43
N GLN A 289 -1.36 21.50 -0.88
CA GLN A 289 -2.71 21.31 -1.44
C GLN A 289 -2.94 19.90 -2.03
N ARG A 290 -1.87 19.10 -2.15
CA ARG A 290 -1.98 17.73 -2.69
C ARG A 290 -2.75 16.83 -1.74
N GLY A 291 -2.54 17.00 -0.45
CA GLY A 291 -3.19 16.22 0.59
C GLY A 291 -4.71 16.42 0.62
N GLU A 292 -5.18 17.66 0.72
CA GLU A 292 -6.63 17.98 0.75
C GLU A 292 -7.36 17.43 -0.48
N LEU A 293 -6.68 17.39 -1.63
CA LEU A 293 -7.25 16.80 -2.82
C LEU A 293 -7.39 15.28 -2.73
N TRP A 294 -6.40 14.60 -2.17
CA TRP A 294 -6.44 13.15 -2.01
C TRP A 294 -7.60 12.69 -1.14
N ASP A 295 -7.80 13.37 -0.02
CA ASP A 295 -8.93 13.12 0.88
C ASP A 295 -10.28 13.34 0.16
N ALA A 296 -10.41 14.50 -0.48
CA ALA A 296 -11.56 14.84 -1.30
C ALA A 296 -11.88 13.78 -2.37
N LEU A 297 -10.86 13.23 -3.04
CA LEU A 297 -11.02 12.20 -4.07
C LEU A 297 -11.41 10.85 -3.49
N PHE A 298 -10.77 10.42 -2.40
CA PHE A 298 -11.07 9.13 -1.79
C PHE A 298 -12.43 9.10 -1.13
N GLN A 299 -12.78 10.15 -0.37
CA GLN A 299 -14.11 10.29 0.21
C GLN A 299 -15.18 10.28 -0.88
N ALA A 300 -14.94 10.99 -1.99
CA ALA A 300 -15.85 11.01 -3.12
C ALA A 300 -16.03 9.64 -3.81
N PHE A 301 -14.94 8.86 -3.96
CA PHE A 301 -15.03 7.52 -4.55
C PHE A 301 -15.83 6.56 -3.67
N ASP A 302 -15.66 6.65 -2.36
CA ASP A 302 -16.37 5.83 -1.38
C ASP A 302 -17.87 6.22 -1.30
N GLU A 303 -18.18 7.50 -1.05
CA GLU A 303 -19.56 7.99 -0.93
C GLU A 303 -20.43 7.72 -2.16
N LEU A 304 -19.82 7.68 -3.35
CA LEU A 304 -20.53 7.51 -4.62
C LEU A 304 -20.52 6.09 -5.17
N ASN A 305 -19.98 5.12 -4.42
CA ASN A 305 -19.84 3.72 -4.83
C ASN A 305 -19.20 3.58 -6.23
N ILE A 306 -18.13 4.35 -6.48
CA ILE A 306 -17.39 4.26 -7.73
C ILE A 306 -16.49 3.01 -7.66
N THR A 307 -16.76 2.07 -8.55
CA THR A 307 -16.16 0.72 -8.56
C THR A 307 -15.26 0.48 -9.77
N ASP A 308 -15.08 1.49 -10.62
CA ASP A 308 -14.10 1.50 -11.72
C ASP A 308 -13.74 2.95 -12.08
N VAL A 309 -12.46 3.28 -12.30
CA VAL A 309 -12.02 4.60 -12.80
C VAL A 309 -12.70 4.94 -14.14
N PHE A 310 -12.97 3.93 -14.98
CA PHE A 310 -13.68 4.09 -16.24
C PHE A 310 -15.16 4.47 -16.05
N GLN A 311 -15.76 4.33 -14.86
CA GLN A 311 -17.10 4.91 -14.60
C GLN A 311 -17.09 6.45 -14.64
N ILE A 312 -15.92 7.07 -14.44
CA ILE A 312 -15.74 8.52 -14.53
C ILE A 312 -15.51 8.95 -15.99
N THR A 313 -14.92 8.07 -16.82
CA THR A 313 -14.38 8.44 -18.15
C THR A 313 -15.19 7.87 -19.32
N ALA A 314 -15.90 6.76 -19.13
CA ALA A 314 -16.73 6.13 -20.15
C ALA A 314 -18.16 6.68 -20.07
N ASN A 315 -18.51 7.51 -21.06
CA ASN A 315 -19.83 8.08 -21.33
C ASN A 315 -21.03 7.20 -20.92
N LYS A 316 -21.43 7.30 -19.66
CA LYS A 316 -22.75 6.92 -19.15
C LYS A 316 -23.24 8.09 -18.34
N LEU A 317 -24.38 8.66 -18.70
CA LEU A 317 -25.00 9.85 -18.09
C LEU A 317 -24.95 9.85 -16.53
N LEU A 318 -25.01 8.67 -15.92
CA LEU A 318 -24.87 8.42 -14.48
C LEU A 318 -23.47 8.72 -13.89
N GLY A 319 -22.38 8.41 -14.60
CA GLY A 319 -21.01 8.68 -14.17
C GLY A 319 -20.73 10.19 -14.12
N THR A 320 -21.20 10.93 -15.12
CA THR A 320 -21.11 12.39 -15.19
C THR A 320 -21.91 13.06 -14.08
N VAL A 321 -23.13 12.58 -13.77
CA VAL A 321 -23.95 13.13 -12.68
C VAL A 321 -23.31 12.85 -11.30
N ARG A 322 -22.81 11.64 -11.07
CA ARG A 322 -22.11 11.29 -9.81
C ARG A 322 -20.83 12.12 -9.64
N PHE A 323 -20.00 12.19 -10.68
CA PHE A 323 -18.79 13.01 -10.66
C PHE A 323 -19.10 14.51 -10.51
N SER A 324 -20.17 15.03 -11.11
CA SER A 324 -20.59 16.43 -10.90
C SER A 324 -20.97 16.73 -9.45
N ARG A 325 -21.52 15.75 -8.72
CA ARG A 325 -21.82 15.89 -7.29
C ARG A 325 -20.54 15.96 -6.45
N VAL A 326 -19.51 15.17 -6.80
CA VAL A 326 -18.16 15.30 -6.22
C VAL A 326 -17.65 16.72 -6.39
N ILE A 327 -17.57 17.18 -7.64
CA ILE A 327 -17.06 18.51 -7.98
C ILE A 327 -17.80 19.60 -7.20
N MET A 328 -19.12 19.47 -7.05
CA MET A 328 -19.94 20.46 -6.33
C MET A 328 -19.79 20.41 -4.81
N ALA A 329 -19.45 19.26 -4.22
CA ALA A 329 -19.21 19.12 -2.78
C ALA A 329 -17.87 19.74 -2.34
N LEU A 330 -16.95 19.96 -3.28
CA LEU A 330 -15.61 20.47 -3.01
C LEU A 330 -15.57 22.00 -2.98
N THR A 331 -14.63 22.53 -2.19
CA THR A 331 -14.36 23.98 -2.12
C THR A 331 -13.96 24.50 -3.52
N PRO A 332 -14.16 25.79 -3.82
CA PRO A 332 -13.82 26.34 -5.13
C PRO A 332 -12.35 26.12 -5.53
N GLU A 333 -11.44 26.17 -4.56
CA GLU A 333 -10.01 25.96 -4.77
C GLU A 333 -9.68 24.48 -5.02
N THR A 334 -10.16 23.57 -4.15
CA THR A 334 -10.00 22.12 -4.34
C THR A 334 -10.62 21.66 -5.66
N ARG A 335 -11.81 22.18 -6.00
CA ARG A 335 -12.53 21.89 -7.25
C ARG A 335 -11.69 22.16 -8.48
N LYS A 336 -10.94 23.26 -8.52
CA LYS A 336 -10.05 23.62 -9.63
C LYS A 336 -9.01 22.52 -9.85
N TYR A 337 -8.43 21.99 -8.77
CA TYR A 337 -7.44 20.93 -8.83
C TYR A 337 -8.02 19.56 -9.20
N VAL A 338 -9.22 19.24 -8.72
CA VAL A 338 -9.92 18.00 -9.11
C VAL A 338 -10.24 18.03 -10.59
N LEU A 339 -10.77 19.15 -11.09
CA LEU A 339 -11.10 19.31 -12.50
C LEU A 339 -9.86 19.28 -13.38
N HIS A 340 -8.74 19.86 -12.90
CA HIS A 340 -7.45 19.73 -13.56
C HIS A 340 -6.98 18.27 -13.59
N MET A 341 -6.98 17.56 -12.46
CA MET A 341 -6.60 16.16 -12.38
C MET A 341 -7.47 15.27 -13.28
N VAL A 342 -8.79 15.48 -13.28
CA VAL A 342 -9.69 14.73 -14.17
C VAL A 342 -9.48 15.12 -15.62
N GLY A 343 -9.16 16.38 -15.92
CA GLY A 343 -8.67 16.81 -17.22
C GLY A 343 -7.44 16.01 -17.65
N GLU A 344 -6.44 15.87 -16.78
CA GLU A 344 -5.21 15.11 -17.04
C GLU A 344 -5.46 13.60 -17.15
N ILE A 345 -6.30 13.01 -16.29
CA ILE A 345 -6.75 11.63 -16.43
C ILE A 345 -7.43 11.44 -17.78
N LEU A 346 -8.33 12.35 -18.17
CA LEU A 346 -9.02 12.31 -19.46
C LEU A 346 -8.06 12.54 -20.62
N ASN A 347 -7.04 13.37 -20.49
CA ASN A 347 -6.01 13.61 -21.51
C ASN A 347 -5.06 12.42 -21.64
N ALA A 348 -4.63 11.81 -20.54
CA ALA A 348 -3.85 10.57 -20.52
C ALA A 348 -4.66 9.42 -21.14
N ILE A 349 -5.97 9.37 -20.89
CA ILE A 349 -6.87 8.41 -21.52
C ILE A 349 -7.09 8.76 -23.00
N ARG A 350 -7.29 10.04 -23.37
CA ARG A 350 -7.58 10.50 -24.74
C ARG A 350 -6.38 10.49 -25.67
N GLY A 351 -5.19 10.85 -25.18
CA GLY A 351 -3.93 10.70 -25.91
C GLY A 351 -3.63 9.25 -26.26
N ASN A 352 -4.22 8.30 -25.52
CA ASN A 352 -4.24 6.87 -25.84
C ASN A 352 -5.44 6.44 -26.71
N ILE A 353 -6.47 7.29 -26.90
CA ILE A 353 -7.64 7.03 -27.76
C ILE A 353 -7.49 7.65 -29.16
N SER A 354 -6.60 8.63 -29.35
CA SER A 354 -6.38 9.27 -30.67
C SER A 354 -5.57 8.45 -31.68
N LEU A 355 -5.14 7.23 -31.33
CA LEU A 355 -4.69 6.25 -32.31
C LEU A 355 -5.78 5.18 -32.47
N PRO A 356 -6.40 5.05 -33.66
CA PRO A 356 -7.41 4.04 -33.88
C PRO A 356 -6.71 2.68 -33.82
N PHE A 357 -7.30 1.75 -33.07
CA PHE A 357 -6.83 0.38 -32.84
C PHE A 357 -5.63 0.26 -31.90
N ASN A 358 -5.87 0.17 -30.58
CA ASN A 358 -5.43 -0.99 -29.78
C ASN A 358 -5.59 -0.88 -28.24
N GLU A 359 -6.11 -1.93 -27.60
CA GLU A 359 -5.83 -2.26 -26.19
C GLU A 359 -4.35 -2.64 -25.94
N THR A 360 -3.50 -2.65 -26.98
CA THR A 360 -2.14 -3.19 -26.96
C THR A 360 -1.04 -2.27 -26.47
N ASP A 361 -1.21 -0.95 -26.40
CA ASP A 361 -0.05 -0.10 -26.08
C ASP A 361 0.39 -0.25 -24.63
N PHE A 362 -0.52 -0.58 -23.70
CA PHE A 362 -0.14 -1.05 -22.35
C PHE A 362 0.07 -2.56 -22.24
N ALA A 363 -0.29 -3.35 -23.25
CA ALA A 363 0.00 -4.79 -23.26
C ALA A 363 1.51 -5.05 -23.46
N LEU A 364 2.24 -4.07 -24.00
CA LEU A 364 3.69 -4.09 -24.21
C LEU A 364 4.49 -3.55 -23.01
N TYR A 365 3.87 -2.82 -22.07
CA TYR A 365 4.52 -2.43 -20.83
C TYR A 365 4.61 -3.64 -19.89
N PRO A 366 5.68 -3.79 -19.10
CA PRO A 366 5.78 -4.89 -18.15
C PRO A 366 4.57 -4.88 -17.23
N LYS A 367 3.78 -5.94 -17.35
CA LYS A 367 2.60 -6.14 -16.53
C LYS A 367 3.03 -6.22 -15.05
N SER A 368 4.16 -6.87 -14.78
CA SER A 368 4.66 -7.11 -13.44
C SER A 368 5.73 -6.11 -12.99
N ASN A 369 5.77 -5.92 -11.68
CA ASN A 369 6.79 -5.20 -10.93
C ASN A 369 7.96 -6.15 -10.51
N ASP A 370 8.31 -7.10 -11.38
CA ASP A 370 9.27 -8.19 -11.09
C ASP A 370 10.69 -7.65 -10.92
N SER A 371 11.23 -7.64 -9.69
CA SER A 371 12.60 -7.18 -9.43
C SER A 371 13.72 -7.94 -10.16
N ASN A 372 13.46 -9.16 -10.66
CA ASN A 372 14.45 -9.91 -11.44
C ASN A 372 14.48 -9.49 -12.92
N LYS A 373 13.46 -8.76 -13.36
CA LYS A 373 13.37 -8.08 -14.65
C LYS A 373 12.94 -6.66 -14.34
N ALA A 374 13.91 -5.83 -13.94
CA ALA A 374 13.76 -4.44 -13.52
C ALA A 374 12.37 -3.88 -13.84
N PRO A 375 11.55 -3.55 -12.82
CA PRO A 375 10.28 -2.93 -13.13
C PRO A 375 10.49 -1.72 -14.02
N ILE A 376 9.87 -1.70 -15.21
CA ILE A 376 9.61 -0.46 -15.94
C ILE A 376 8.44 0.22 -15.20
N PHE A 377 8.70 0.59 -13.95
CA PHE A 377 7.95 1.61 -13.25
C PHE A 377 8.80 2.85 -13.43
N PHE A 378 8.73 3.38 -14.64
CA PHE A 378 9.46 4.54 -15.16
C PHE A 378 10.66 4.95 -14.28
N GLU A 379 11.84 4.41 -14.60
CA GLU A 379 13.03 5.26 -14.53
C GLU A 379 12.63 6.60 -15.14
N PHE A 380 12.70 7.69 -14.36
CA PHE A 380 12.91 9.11 -14.72
C PHE A 380 12.20 10.03 -13.71
N TYR A 381 12.71 10.06 -12.47
CA TYR A 381 12.66 11.28 -11.65
C TYR A 381 14.03 11.95 -11.53
N ASP A 382 14.96 11.61 -12.41
CA ASP A 382 16.17 12.40 -12.62
C ASP A 382 15.96 13.28 -13.86
N LYS A 383 15.64 14.56 -13.63
CA LYS A 383 15.45 15.55 -14.71
C LYS A 383 16.73 15.86 -15.49
N THR A 384 17.88 15.29 -15.12
CA THR A 384 19.17 15.59 -15.76
C THR A 384 19.53 14.63 -16.90
N VAL A 385 18.93 13.44 -16.98
CA VAL A 385 19.17 12.48 -18.07
C VAL A 385 17.92 11.66 -18.40
N PRO A 386 17.11 12.05 -19.41
CA PRO A 386 16.10 11.18 -19.96
C PRO A 386 16.76 10.21 -20.94
N SER A 387 17.00 8.99 -20.51
CA SER A 387 17.51 7.93 -21.39
C SER A 387 17.02 6.64 -20.83
N ILE A 388 16.08 5.94 -21.48
CA ILE A 388 15.91 4.48 -21.59
C ILE A 388 14.46 4.20 -22.08
N LEU A 389 14.17 4.53 -23.34
CA LEU A 389 13.30 3.65 -24.12
C LEU A 389 14.23 2.57 -24.70
N PRO A 390 13.86 1.28 -24.74
CA PRO A 390 14.59 0.30 -25.53
C PRO A 390 14.81 0.83 -26.94
N GLU A 391 16.00 0.67 -27.53
CA GLU A 391 16.31 1.26 -28.85
C GLU A 391 15.30 0.84 -29.93
N GLU A 392 14.75 -0.36 -29.82
CA GLU A 392 13.68 -0.88 -30.67
C GLU A 392 12.39 -0.04 -30.58
N ILE A 393 12.04 0.43 -29.39
CA ILE A 393 10.88 1.31 -29.15
C ILE A 393 11.18 2.72 -29.64
N LYS A 394 12.39 3.24 -29.39
CA LYS A 394 12.82 4.55 -29.94
C LYS A 394 12.73 4.56 -31.46
N GLN A 395 13.18 3.48 -32.09
CA GLN A 395 13.16 3.36 -33.55
C GLN A 395 11.73 3.28 -34.07
N ARG A 396 10.86 2.49 -33.43
CA ARG A 396 9.45 2.41 -33.80
C ARG A 396 8.72 3.75 -33.68
N PHE A 397 8.95 4.50 -32.60
CA PHE A 397 8.39 5.84 -32.43
C PHE A 397 8.89 6.83 -33.50
N LYS A 398 10.17 6.74 -33.91
CA LYS A 398 10.70 7.55 -35.01
C LYS A 398 10.02 7.18 -36.33
N ASP A 399 9.92 5.89 -36.63
CA ASP A 399 9.32 5.39 -37.86
C ASP A 399 7.83 5.78 -37.96
N ASP A 400 7.09 5.73 -36.85
CA ASP A 400 5.68 6.10 -36.79
C ASP A 400 5.49 7.63 -36.93
N LYS A 401 6.35 8.45 -36.31
CA LYS A 401 6.35 9.91 -36.55
C LYS A 401 6.67 10.27 -37.99
N GLU A 402 7.63 9.60 -38.61
CA GLU A 402 7.98 9.84 -40.02
C GLU A 402 6.83 9.46 -40.97
N ARG A 403 6.04 8.43 -40.64
CA ARG A 403 4.83 8.06 -41.39
C ARG A 403 3.72 9.08 -41.22
N GLU A 404 3.51 9.59 -40.00
CA GLU A 404 2.54 10.66 -39.75
C GLU A 404 2.90 11.96 -40.47
N GLN A 405 4.20 12.31 -40.51
CA GLN A 405 4.68 13.48 -41.24
C GLN A 405 4.43 13.33 -42.75
N LYS A 406 4.77 12.16 -43.32
CA LYS A 406 4.54 11.85 -44.75
C LYS A 406 3.07 11.78 -45.15
N ASN A 407 2.17 11.49 -44.20
CA ASN A 407 0.73 11.50 -44.43
C ASN A 407 0.08 12.87 -44.24
N LYS A 408 0.78 13.85 -43.63
CA LYS A 408 0.35 15.25 -43.56
C LYS A 408 0.79 16.08 -44.77
N ASP A 409 1.83 15.64 -45.48
CA ASP A 409 2.35 16.28 -46.69
C ASP A 409 1.77 15.70 -48.00
N LYS A 410 0.73 14.87 -47.90
CA LYS A 410 -0.14 14.42 -48.99
C LYS A 410 -1.54 14.97 -48.77
#